data_AF-A0A4P9WE51-F1
#
_entry.id   AF-A0A4P9WE51-F1
#
_cell.length_a   1.000
_cell.length_b   1.000
_cell.length_c   1.000
_cell.angle_alpha   90.00
_cell.angle_beta   90.00
_cell.angle_gamma   90.00
#
_symmetry.space_group_name_H-M   'P 1'
#
loop_
_entity.id
_entity.type
_entity.pdbx_description
1 polymer ?
#
loop_
_entity_poly.entity_id
_entity_poly.type
_entity_poly.pdbx_seq_one_letter_code
_entity_poly.pdbx_strand_id
1 'polypeptide(L)'
;MPKATDKTFIDKLNGLWKGKSNKYEVPRFNAGFILQHYAGKVEYSTAGWLDKNKDPLNENVTRLLASSTDKYIGALFAEYAGDADNSAASRGVTKKGAFRTVAQRHKEQLTSLMNQLYSTEPHFVRCIIPNEEKKAGKLSVNLVLEQLRCNGVLEGIRICRAGFPNRLPFADFRQRYEILAPGGSKAA
;
A
#
# COMPACT_ATOMS: atom_id res chain seq x y z
N MET A 1 -16.26 -12.88 17.70
CA MET A 1 -15.66 -13.28 18.99
C MET A 1 -15.97 -12.20 20.02
N PRO A 2 -17.02 -12.35 20.84
CA PRO A 2 -17.58 -11.28 21.68
C PRO A 2 -16.64 -10.70 22.75
N LYS A 3 -15.50 -11.35 23.04
CA LYS A 3 -14.49 -10.92 24.03
C LYS A 3 -13.07 -10.84 23.45
N ALA A 4 -12.95 -10.71 22.13
CA ALA A 4 -11.65 -10.55 21.50
C ALA A 4 -11.05 -9.18 21.88
N THR A 5 -9.80 -9.20 22.32
CA THR A 5 -8.98 -8.02 22.60
C THR A 5 -7.79 -7.97 21.66
N ASP A 6 -7.16 -6.82 21.50
CA ASP A 6 -5.96 -6.67 20.65
C ASP A 6 -4.84 -7.64 21.08
N LYS A 7 -4.75 -7.93 22.39
CA LYS A 7 -3.83 -8.95 22.92
C LYS A 7 -4.15 -10.34 22.37
N THR A 8 -5.40 -10.78 22.45
CA THR A 8 -5.81 -12.09 21.90
C THR A 8 -5.64 -12.16 20.37
N PHE A 9 -5.68 -11.01 19.68
CA PHE A 9 -5.37 -10.92 18.26
C PHE A 9 -3.88 -11.14 18.00
N ILE A 10 -2.99 -10.45 18.72
CA ILE A 10 -1.53 -10.66 18.61
C ILE A 10 -1.16 -12.11 18.94
N ASP A 11 -1.73 -12.69 20.01
CA ASP A 11 -1.41 -14.06 20.42
C ASP A 11 -1.76 -15.06 19.31
N LYS A 12 -2.91 -14.88 18.66
CA LYS A 12 -3.30 -15.68 17.49
C LYS A 12 -2.37 -15.44 16.31
N LEU A 13 -2.01 -14.19 16.02
CA LEU A 13 -1.13 -13.84 14.91
C LEU A 13 0.26 -14.48 15.10
N ASN A 14 0.80 -14.40 16.32
CA ASN A 14 2.04 -15.04 16.72
C ASN A 14 1.96 -16.56 16.59
N GLY A 15 0.89 -17.20 17.07
CA GLY A 15 0.68 -18.64 16.90
C GLY A 15 0.59 -19.10 15.45
N LEU A 16 0.12 -18.22 14.55
CA LEU A 16 0.03 -18.52 13.13
C LEU A 16 1.36 -18.37 12.40
N TRP A 17 2.11 -17.29 12.65
CA TRP A 17 3.21 -16.88 11.78
C TRP A 17 4.61 -16.97 12.40
N LYS A 18 4.72 -16.95 13.74
CA LYS A 18 6.02 -17.02 14.42
C LYS A 18 6.73 -18.32 14.02
N GLY A 19 7.93 -18.19 13.45
CA GLY A 19 8.75 -19.33 13.01
C GLY A 19 8.28 -19.99 11.70
N LYS A 20 7.14 -19.58 11.12
CA LYS A 20 6.65 -20.12 9.84
C LYS A 20 7.02 -19.27 8.63
N SER A 21 7.18 -17.96 8.82
CA SER A 21 7.59 -17.05 7.75
C SER A 21 8.81 -16.26 8.17
N ASN A 22 9.80 -16.18 7.28
CA ASN A 22 10.96 -15.29 7.44
C ASN A 22 10.60 -13.80 7.31
N LYS A 23 9.36 -13.47 6.92
CA LYS A 23 8.87 -12.08 6.83
C LYS A 23 8.18 -11.60 8.10
N TYR A 24 7.94 -12.48 9.08
CA TYR A 24 7.23 -12.16 10.31
C TYR A 24 8.14 -12.34 11.53
N GLU A 25 8.24 -11.28 12.33
CA GLU A 25 9.06 -11.26 13.54
C GLU A 25 8.24 -10.76 14.73
N VAL A 26 8.56 -11.26 15.91
CA VAL A 26 7.94 -10.83 17.16
C VAL A 26 8.89 -9.87 17.89
N PRO A 27 8.49 -8.62 18.17
CA PRO A 27 9.31 -7.66 18.89
C PRO A 27 9.62 -8.16 20.32
N ARG A 28 10.78 -7.76 20.86
CA ARG A 28 11.25 -8.23 22.18
C ARG A 28 10.54 -7.55 23.36
N PHE A 29 10.17 -6.28 23.22
CA PHE A 29 9.70 -5.45 24.34
C PHE A 29 8.32 -4.83 24.12
N ASN A 30 7.89 -4.66 22.87
CA ASN A 30 6.65 -3.96 22.53
C ASN A 30 5.51 -4.94 22.21
N ALA A 31 4.27 -4.51 22.45
CA ALA A 31 3.08 -5.23 22.04
C ALA A 31 2.79 -4.99 20.55
N GLY A 32 3.14 -5.96 19.69
CA GLY A 32 3.01 -5.81 18.25
C GLY A 32 3.65 -6.96 17.47
N PHE A 33 3.92 -6.69 16.20
CA PHE A 33 4.67 -7.58 15.32
C PHE A 33 5.48 -6.78 14.31
N ILE A 34 6.52 -7.39 13.74
CA ILE A 34 7.37 -6.78 12.72
C ILE A 34 7.15 -7.53 11.41
N LEU A 35 6.98 -6.79 10.31
CA LEU A 35 6.97 -7.34 8.96
C LEU A 35 8.14 -6.84 8.13
N GLN A 36 8.78 -7.76 7.41
CA GLN A 36 9.74 -7.42 6.38
C GLN A 36 9.01 -7.02 5.08
N HIS A 37 8.94 -5.72 4.82
CA HIS A 37 8.51 -5.16 3.55
C HIS A 37 9.69 -5.02 2.58
N TYR A 38 9.40 -4.68 1.32
CA TYR A 38 10.45 -4.44 0.32
C TYR A 38 11.39 -3.29 0.71
N ALA A 39 10.86 -2.26 1.38
CA ALA A 39 11.60 -1.08 1.81
C ALA A 39 12.31 -1.26 3.17
N GLY A 40 12.10 -2.38 3.87
CA GLY A 40 12.66 -2.62 5.20
C GLY A 40 11.69 -3.27 6.18
N LYS A 41 12.15 -3.46 7.41
CA LYS A 41 11.32 -3.95 8.52
C LYS A 41 10.46 -2.83 9.06
N VAL A 42 9.18 -3.11 9.27
CA VAL A 42 8.22 -2.17 9.87
C VAL A 42 7.63 -2.82 11.11
N GLU A 43 7.73 -2.14 12.24
CA GLU A 43 7.09 -2.54 13.48
C GLU A 43 5.67 -1.98 13.55
N TYR A 44 4.70 -2.86 13.79
CA TYR A 44 3.28 -2.53 13.89
C TYR A 44 2.80 -2.69 15.33
N SER A 45 2.32 -1.59 15.91
CA SER A 45 1.50 -1.63 17.12
C SER A 45 0.06 -2.00 16.75
N THR A 46 -0.51 -2.96 17.47
CA THR A 46 -1.89 -3.44 17.23
C THR A 46 -2.93 -2.76 18.12
N ALA A 47 -2.53 -1.79 18.94
CA ALA A 47 -3.43 -1.08 19.83
C ALA A 47 -4.59 -0.42 19.07
N GLY A 48 -5.82 -0.74 19.47
CA GLY A 48 -7.07 -0.26 18.88
C GLY A 48 -7.40 -0.87 17.51
N TRP A 49 -6.68 -1.88 17.03
CA TRP A 49 -6.92 -2.46 15.70
C TRP A 49 -8.30 -3.09 15.59
N LEU A 50 -8.76 -3.82 16.62
CA LEU A 50 -10.07 -4.46 16.57
C LEU A 50 -11.19 -3.43 16.43
N ASP A 51 -11.12 -2.31 17.14
CA ASP A 51 -12.14 -1.26 17.08
C ASP A 51 -12.05 -0.46 15.78
N LYS A 52 -10.84 -0.06 15.37
CA LYS A 52 -10.61 0.58 14.06
C LYS A 52 -11.11 -0.27 12.90
N ASN A 53 -10.97 -1.59 12.99
CA ASN A 53 -11.37 -2.50 11.91
C ASN A 53 -12.88 -2.80 11.89
N LYS A 54 -13.57 -2.63 13.03
CA LYS A 54 -15.04 -2.73 13.11
C LYS A 54 -15.73 -1.46 12.64
N ASP A 55 -15.09 -0.31 12.85
CA ASP A 55 -15.67 1.02 12.58
C ASP A 55 -17.07 1.18 13.22
N PRO A 56 -17.19 1.00 14.56
CA PRO A 56 -18.48 0.93 15.21
C PRO A 56 -19.17 2.30 15.19
N LEU A 57 -20.26 2.39 14.43
CA LEU A 57 -21.19 3.53 14.50
C LEU A 57 -22.37 3.16 15.39
N ASN A 58 -22.87 4.15 16.14
CA ASN A 58 -24.07 3.96 16.95
C ASN A 58 -25.29 3.78 16.04
N GLU A 59 -25.90 2.59 16.07
CA GLU A 59 -27.02 2.23 15.20
C GLU A 59 -28.23 3.17 15.35
N ASN A 60 -28.49 3.69 16.54
CA ASN A 60 -29.60 4.62 16.75
C ASN A 60 -29.35 5.96 16.04
N VAL A 61 -28.09 6.42 16.07
CA VAL A 61 -27.68 7.66 15.40
C VAL A 61 -27.72 7.47 13.89
N THR A 62 -27.20 6.36 13.37
CA THR A 62 -27.21 6.12 11.92
C THR A 62 -28.62 5.93 11.37
N ARG A 63 -29.52 5.26 12.11
CA ARG A 63 -30.96 5.17 11.74
C ARG A 63 -31.65 6.53 11.77
N LEU A 64 -31.38 7.35 12.78
CA LEU A 64 -31.93 8.71 12.85
C LEU A 64 -31.46 9.58 11.68
N LEU A 65 -30.18 9.50 11.32
CA LEU A 65 -29.64 10.25 10.19
C LEU A 65 -30.17 9.73 8.85
N ALA A 66 -30.40 8.42 8.72
CA ALA A 66 -31.03 7.83 7.55
C ALA A 66 -32.48 8.30 7.34
N SER A 67 -33.20 8.59 8.43
CA SER A 67 -34.57 9.13 8.40
C SER A 67 -34.64 10.66 8.43
N SER A 68 -33.50 11.34 8.22
CA SER A 68 -33.44 12.80 8.17
C SER A 68 -34.42 13.39 7.15
N THR A 69 -35.04 14.51 7.50
CA THR A 69 -35.90 15.29 6.60
C THR A 69 -35.09 16.00 5.51
N ASP A 70 -33.79 16.22 5.75
CA ASP A 70 -32.86 16.69 4.74
C ASP A 70 -32.47 15.52 3.81
N LYS A 71 -32.79 15.68 2.51
CA LYS A 71 -32.56 14.65 1.49
C LYS A 71 -31.08 14.30 1.32
N TYR A 72 -30.18 15.28 1.46
CA TYR A 72 -28.74 15.04 1.35
C TYR A 72 -28.22 14.22 2.53
N ILE A 73 -28.62 14.58 3.76
CA ILE A 73 -28.25 13.83 4.96
C ILE A 73 -28.81 12.41 4.90
N GLY A 74 -30.09 12.24 4.56
CA GLY A 74 -30.70 10.91 4.42
C GLY A 74 -29.98 10.05 3.38
N ALA A 75 -29.55 10.63 2.27
CA ALA A 75 -28.81 9.91 1.22
C ALA A 75 -27.43 9.40 1.69
N LEU A 76 -26.71 10.13 2.55
CA LEU A 76 -25.41 9.70 3.08
C LEU A 76 -25.52 8.43 3.96
N PHE A 77 -26.67 8.24 4.60
CA PHE A 77 -26.92 7.13 5.53
C PHE A 77 -27.94 6.12 4.97
N ALA A 78 -28.23 6.15 3.67
CA ALA A 78 -29.23 5.28 3.05
C ALA A 78 -28.97 3.78 3.29
N GLU A 79 -27.71 3.36 3.43
CA GLU A 79 -27.34 1.97 3.75
C GLU A 79 -27.79 1.52 5.15
N TYR A 80 -28.13 2.46 6.03
CA TYR A 80 -28.61 2.21 7.39
C TYR A 80 -30.14 2.35 7.53
N ALA A 81 -30.85 2.67 6.45
CA ALA A 81 -32.31 2.84 6.45
C ALA A 81 -33.09 1.51 6.49
N GLY A 82 -32.44 0.36 6.28
CA GLY A 82 -33.08 -0.95 6.22
C GLY A 82 -33.26 -1.61 7.59
N ASP A 83 -34.45 -2.13 7.87
CA ASP A 83 -34.72 -2.98 9.02
C ASP A 83 -33.88 -4.26 8.96
N ALA A 84 -33.25 -4.60 10.09
CA ALA A 84 -32.43 -5.79 10.26
C ALA A 84 -33.19 -7.13 10.06
N ASP A 85 -34.51 -7.08 9.89
CA ASP A 85 -35.41 -8.24 9.98
C ASP A 85 -35.58 -9.02 8.65
N ASN A 86 -35.23 -8.43 7.50
CA ASN A 86 -35.32 -9.13 6.20
C ASN A 86 -34.04 -9.86 5.75
N SER A 87 -33.07 -10.06 6.65
CA SER A 87 -31.73 -10.57 6.28
C SER A 87 -31.52 -12.08 6.45
N ALA A 88 -32.59 -12.87 6.64
CA ALA A 88 -32.51 -14.33 6.79
C ALA A 88 -32.38 -15.13 5.46
N ALA A 89 -32.48 -14.50 4.29
CA ALA A 89 -32.69 -15.23 3.03
C ALA A 89 -31.51 -15.27 2.03
N SER A 90 -30.32 -14.77 2.35
CA SER A 90 -29.18 -14.83 1.41
C SER A 90 -27.92 -15.39 2.07
N ARG A 91 -27.86 -16.72 2.17
CA ARG A 91 -26.60 -17.45 2.40
C ARG A 91 -25.72 -17.28 1.16
N GLY A 92 -24.71 -16.40 1.23
CA GLY A 92 -23.61 -16.40 0.27
C GLY A 92 -23.14 -15.04 -0.25
N VAL A 93 -23.91 -13.96 -0.04
CA VAL A 93 -23.46 -12.61 -0.40
C VAL A 93 -22.97 -11.91 0.87
N THR A 94 -21.69 -11.56 0.91
CA THR A 94 -21.10 -10.68 1.91
C THR A 94 -22.02 -9.48 2.12
N LYS A 95 -22.60 -9.35 3.32
CA LYS A 95 -23.52 -8.26 3.70
C LYS A 95 -22.96 -6.93 3.19
N LYS A 96 -23.65 -6.31 2.22
CA LYS A 96 -23.41 -4.92 1.82
C LYS A 96 -23.95 -4.06 2.97
N GLY A 97 -23.09 -3.76 3.94
CA GLY A 97 -23.41 -2.96 5.13
C GLY A 97 -23.07 -3.65 6.47
N ALA A 98 -22.74 -2.80 7.46
CA ALA A 98 -22.52 -3.00 8.93
C ALA A 98 -21.63 -4.15 9.44
N PHE A 99 -21.44 -5.24 8.71
CA PHE A 99 -20.63 -6.41 9.09
C PHE A 99 -19.36 -6.55 8.25
N ARG A 100 -19.09 -5.60 7.36
CA ARG A 100 -17.89 -5.55 6.54
C ARG A 100 -16.80 -4.80 7.30
N THR A 101 -15.68 -5.46 7.55
CA THR A 101 -14.54 -4.82 8.23
C THR A 101 -13.84 -3.80 7.33
N VAL A 102 -13.21 -2.80 7.94
CA VAL A 102 -12.43 -1.78 7.21
C VAL A 102 -11.34 -2.43 6.37
N ALA A 103 -10.63 -3.43 6.92
CA ALA A 103 -9.60 -4.17 6.19
C ALA A 103 -10.17 -4.90 4.96
N GLN A 104 -11.36 -5.52 5.05
CA GLN A 104 -11.99 -6.17 3.91
C GLN A 104 -12.43 -5.15 2.85
N ARG A 105 -12.94 -3.98 3.27
CA ARG A 105 -13.24 -2.87 2.36
C ARG A 105 -12.01 -2.42 1.59
N HIS A 106 -10.93 -2.14 2.32
CA HIS A 106 -9.69 -1.70 1.73
C HIS A 106 -9.08 -2.75 0.78
N LYS A 107 -9.11 -4.04 1.16
CA LYS A 107 -8.64 -5.14 0.32
C LYS A 107 -9.36 -5.19 -1.03
N GLU A 108 -10.69 -5.12 -1.04
CA GLU A 108 -11.47 -5.15 -2.28
C GLU A 108 -11.21 -3.92 -3.16
N GLN A 109 -11.12 -2.72 -2.56
CA GLN A 109 -10.76 -1.50 -3.28
C GLN A 109 -9.36 -1.60 -3.91
N LEU A 110 -8.37 -2.10 -3.15
CA LEU A 110 -7.01 -2.31 -3.65
C LEU A 110 -6.99 -3.34 -4.78
N THR A 111 -7.68 -4.48 -4.64
CA THR A 111 -7.76 -5.49 -5.70
C THR A 111 -8.40 -4.92 -6.97
N SER A 112 -9.48 -4.14 -6.83
CA SER A 112 -10.12 -3.48 -7.97
C SER A 112 -9.17 -2.52 -8.68
N LEU A 113 -8.45 -1.69 -7.91
CA LEU A 113 -7.46 -0.75 -8.45
C LEU A 113 -6.33 -1.50 -9.19
N MET A 114 -5.77 -2.54 -8.57
CA MET A 114 -4.69 -3.32 -9.19
C MET A 114 -5.13 -3.96 -10.50
N ASN A 115 -6.36 -4.49 -10.57
CA ASN A 115 -6.90 -5.06 -11.81
C ASN A 115 -6.99 -4.01 -12.93
N GLN A 116 -7.39 -2.78 -12.61
CA GLN A 116 -7.41 -1.68 -13.59
C GLN A 116 -5.99 -1.34 -14.06
N LEU A 117 -5.02 -1.23 -13.14
CA LEU A 117 -3.64 -0.93 -13.49
C LEU A 117 -3.01 -2.03 -14.37
N TYR A 118 -3.31 -3.31 -14.11
CA TYR A 118 -2.81 -4.41 -14.93
C TYR A 118 -3.34 -4.42 -16.37
N SER A 119 -4.47 -3.75 -16.64
CA SER A 119 -5.01 -3.58 -18.00
C SER A 119 -4.44 -2.39 -18.78
N THR A 120 -3.36 -1.78 -18.29
CA THR A 120 -2.76 -0.56 -18.88
C THR A 120 -1.26 -0.71 -19.13
N GLU A 121 -0.68 0.20 -19.91
CA GLU A 121 0.77 0.38 -20.00
C GLU A 121 1.22 1.35 -18.88
N PRO A 122 2.05 0.89 -17.92
CA PRO A 122 2.39 1.70 -16.77
C PRO A 122 3.53 2.67 -17.07
N HIS A 123 3.32 3.95 -16.73
CA HIS A 123 4.38 4.96 -16.68
C HIS A 123 4.63 5.36 -15.24
N PHE A 124 5.91 5.45 -14.85
CA PHE A 124 6.29 5.68 -13.46
C PHE A 124 6.92 7.06 -13.27
N VAL A 125 6.33 7.86 -12.39
CA VAL A 125 6.93 9.10 -11.87
C VAL A 125 7.30 8.88 -10.41
N ARG A 126 8.49 9.32 -10.01
CA ARG A 126 8.99 9.26 -8.63
C ARG A 126 9.39 10.65 -8.18
N CYS A 127 8.61 11.23 -7.28
CA CYS A 127 8.90 12.52 -6.67
C CYS A 127 9.90 12.34 -5.52
N ILE A 128 10.81 13.31 -5.35
CA ILE A 128 11.81 13.31 -4.29
C ILE A 128 11.72 14.64 -3.53
N ILE A 129 11.60 14.55 -2.21
CA ILE A 129 11.68 15.69 -1.30
C ILE A 129 13.15 16.00 -1.05
N PRO A 130 13.63 17.21 -1.37
CA PRO A 130 15.06 17.52 -1.26
C PRO A 130 15.49 17.80 0.19
N ASN A 131 14.60 18.32 1.04
CA ASN A 131 14.84 18.57 2.47
C ASN A 131 13.51 18.76 3.23
N GLU A 132 13.53 18.57 4.55
CA GLU A 132 12.36 18.73 5.43
C GLU A 132 12.05 20.21 5.76
N GLU A 133 13.05 21.08 5.65
CA GLU A 133 12.94 22.52 5.93
C GLU A 133 12.20 23.31 4.84
N LYS A 134 11.80 22.65 3.74
CA LYS A 134 11.14 23.28 2.57
C LYS A 134 11.96 24.40 1.93
N LYS A 135 13.30 24.34 2.01
CA LYS A 135 14.20 25.35 1.43
C LYS A 135 14.58 25.00 0.00
N ALA A 136 14.51 25.97 -0.91
CA ALA A 136 15.04 25.82 -2.26
C ALA A 136 16.57 25.68 -2.25
N GLY A 137 17.13 24.94 -3.23
CA GLY A 137 18.58 24.78 -3.41
C GLY A 137 19.30 23.91 -2.36
N LYS A 138 18.59 23.45 -1.32
CA LYS A 138 19.16 22.60 -0.26
C LYS A 138 18.81 21.13 -0.48
N LEU A 139 19.81 20.25 -0.47
CA LEU A 139 19.64 18.81 -0.58
C LEU A 139 20.14 18.10 0.69
N SER A 140 19.27 17.36 1.36
CA SER A 140 19.64 16.46 2.45
C SER A 140 19.92 15.08 1.87
N VAL A 141 21.21 14.72 1.82
CA VAL A 141 21.67 13.47 1.19
C VAL A 141 21.03 12.24 1.82
N ASN A 142 21.01 12.16 3.15
CA ASN A 142 20.45 11.00 3.86
C ASN A 142 18.95 10.82 3.57
N LEU A 143 18.19 11.92 3.62
CA LEU A 143 16.76 11.91 3.31
C LEU A 143 16.48 11.44 1.87
N VAL A 144 17.29 11.90 0.91
CA VAL A 144 17.13 11.51 -0.50
C VAL A 144 17.53 10.05 -0.70
N LEU A 145 18.61 9.59 -0.08
CA LEU A 145 19.04 8.19 -0.17
C LEU A 145 17.99 7.22 0.40
N GLU A 146 17.36 7.58 1.51
CA GLU A 146 16.26 6.80 2.09
C GLU A 146 15.06 6.73 1.13
N GLN A 147 14.66 7.86 0.55
CA GLN A 147 13.60 7.89 -0.47
C GLN A 147 13.96 7.05 -1.70
N LEU A 148 15.20 7.09 -2.20
CA LEU A 148 15.61 6.30 -3.36
C LEU A 148 15.55 4.79 -3.10
N ARG A 149 15.81 4.35 -1.86
CA ARG A 149 15.63 2.96 -1.42
C ARG A 149 14.14 2.61 -1.35
N CYS A 150 13.35 3.41 -0.63
CA CYS A 150 11.94 3.14 -0.39
C CYS A 150 11.08 3.31 -1.65
N ASN A 151 11.44 4.18 -2.60
CA ASN A 151 10.67 4.40 -3.83
C ASN A 151 10.97 3.38 -4.93
N GLY A 152 11.88 2.43 -4.67
CA GLY A 152 12.29 1.39 -5.61
C GLY A 152 13.20 1.88 -6.74
N VAL A 153 13.75 3.10 -6.65
CA VAL A 153 14.64 3.64 -7.69
C VAL A 153 15.94 2.86 -7.74
N LEU A 154 16.56 2.59 -6.57
CA LEU A 154 17.78 1.79 -6.51
C LEU A 154 17.55 0.34 -6.96
N GLU A 155 16.36 -0.19 -6.67
CA GLU A 155 15.96 -1.53 -7.10
C GLU A 155 15.76 -1.58 -8.63
N GLY A 156 15.15 -0.55 -9.22
CA GLY A 156 15.05 -0.39 -10.66
C GLY A 156 16.43 -0.33 -11.33
N ILE A 157 17.35 0.48 -10.78
CA ILE A 157 18.75 0.54 -11.27
C ILE A 157 19.42 -0.83 -11.16
N ARG A 158 19.21 -1.57 -10.06
CA ARG A 158 19.77 -2.91 -9.86
C ARG A 158 19.29 -3.89 -10.93
N ILE A 159 18.00 -3.86 -11.26
CA ILE A 159 17.40 -4.69 -12.31
C ILE A 159 17.97 -4.30 -13.69
N CYS A 160 18.01 -3.00 -14.01
CA CYS A 160 18.58 -2.52 -15.28
C CYS A 160 20.07 -2.92 -15.44
N ARG A 161 20.83 -2.90 -14.35
CA ARG A 161 22.25 -3.30 -14.34
C ARG A 161 22.45 -4.79 -14.61
N ALA A 162 21.48 -5.65 -14.30
CA ALA A 162 21.54 -7.07 -14.62
C ALA A 162 21.37 -7.36 -16.13
N GLY A 163 20.91 -6.38 -16.90
CA GLY A 163 20.87 -6.42 -18.36
C GLY A 163 22.00 -5.59 -18.99
N PHE A 164 21.62 -4.70 -19.91
CA PHE A 164 22.53 -3.75 -20.57
C PHE A 164 22.14 -2.32 -20.18
N PRO A 165 22.69 -1.79 -19.07
CA PRO A 165 22.25 -0.50 -18.51
C PRO A 165 22.68 0.68 -19.37
N ASN A 166 23.83 0.58 -20.02
CA ASN A 166 24.34 1.63 -20.90
C ASN A 166 23.81 1.40 -22.31
N ARG A 167 22.93 2.29 -22.75
CA ARG A 167 22.40 2.30 -24.12
C ARG A 167 22.74 3.65 -24.73
N LEU A 168 23.52 3.61 -25.80
CA LEU A 168 23.91 4.81 -26.53
C LEU A 168 23.36 4.67 -27.97
N PRO A 169 22.69 5.71 -28.51
CA PRO A 169 22.36 5.74 -29.92
C PRO A 169 23.62 5.55 -30.78
N PHE A 170 23.47 4.88 -31.92
CA PHE A 170 24.61 4.54 -32.77
C PHE A 170 25.40 5.77 -33.24
N ALA A 171 24.70 6.85 -33.60
CA ALA A 171 25.32 8.10 -34.05
C ALA A 171 26.26 8.68 -32.97
N ASP A 172 25.76 8.80 -31.74
CA ASP A 172 26.54 9.31 -30.59
C ASP A 172 27.72 8.39 -30.26
N PHE A 173 27.52 7.06 -30.35
CA PHE A 173 28.59 6.08 -30.13
C PHE A 173 29.72 6.25 -31.14
N ARG A 174 29.38 6.27 -32.44
CA ARG A 174 30.37 6.43 -33.50
C ARG A 174 31.13 7.74 -33.34
N GLN A 175 30.42 8.87 -33.24
CA GLN A 175 31.04 10.18 -33.13
C GLN A 175 31.99 10.28 -31.93
N ARG A 176 31.61 9.69 -30.79
CA ARG A 176 32.41 9.75 -29.56
C ARG A 176 33.65 8.84 -29.60
N TYR A 177 33.54 7.66 -30.22
CA TYR A 177 34.58 6.62 -30.11
C TYR A 177 35.35 6.36 -31.41
N GLU A 178 35.05 7.05 -32.52
CA GLU A 178 35.78 6.91 -33.80
C GLU A 178 37.28 7.21 -33.66
N ILE A 179 37.66 8.15 -32.78
CA ILE A 179 39.07 8.46 -32.47
C ILE A 179 39.86 7.27 -31.92
N LEU A 180 39.19 6.28 -31.32
CA LEU A 180 39.81 5.08 -30.78
C LEU A 180 40.05 4.00 -31.85
N ALA A 181 39.47 4.17 -33.04
CA ALA A 181 39.61 3.26 -34.18
C ALA A 181 40.08 4.02 -35.45
N PRO A 182 41.27 4.66 -35.41
CA PRO A 182 41.81 5.36 -36.57
C PRO A 182 42.10 4.36 -37.70
N GLY A 183 41.25 4.35 -38.73
CA GLY A 183 41.31 3.42 -39.87
C GLY A 183 40.09 2.53 -40.07
N GLY A 184 39.13 2.52 -39.14
CA GLY A 184 37.87 1.76 -39.27
C GLY A 184 36.86 2.36 -40.27
N SER A 185 37.08 3.60 -40.72
CA SER A 185 36.28 4.25 -41.75
C SER A 185 36.75 3.82 -43.15
N LYS A 186 36.50 2.56 -43.50
CA LYS A 186 36.10 2.14 -44.86
C LYS A 186 35.15 0.96 -44.75
N ALA A 187 33.90 1.23 -44.38
CA ALA A 187 32.79 0.35 -44.72
C ALA A 187 31.98 1.03 -45.82
N ALA A 188 31.77 0.29 -46.91
CA ALA A 188 30.99 0.63 -48.11
C ALA A 188 29.52 0.94 -47.81
#